data_AF-A0A2E3D502-F1
#
_entry.id   AF-A0A2E3D502-F1
#
_cell.length_a   1.000
_cell.length_b   1.000
_cell.length_c   1.000
_cell.angle_alpha   90.00
_cell.angle_beta   90.00
_cell.angle_gamma   90.00
#
_symmetry.space_group_name_H-M   'P 1'
#
loop_
_entity.id
_entity.type
_entity.pdbx_description
1 polymer ?
#
loop_
_entity_poly.entity_id
_entity_poly.type
_entity_poly.pdbx_seq_one_letter_code
_entity_poly.pdbx_strand_id
1 'polypeptide(L)'
;MANLNLPWSISSDIGIGVAIAEGDFDGVSDIYLFGTRQMPLADTEYCVAPIGPSDGDIQFPTTPQEMFIVSTDASDTANIVLRTFDENVNEVTAAYQLNGTTPVSIGTWLGVQPVGFPVEESGVLGEVYVSTSNLATPPAGTVMAKMLPENQQFSGCYYTIPRGFVAYFFQATPTDSRDAGGANSQFGTLHLYTRNRGLESGKNAGPWRRRGTLTVGTNSSSTQLNFMPPIQFDQGTDILLKAEGNNINHRISAYFGLVFRRK
;
A
#
# COMPACT_ATOMS: atom_id res chain seq x y z
N MET A 1 -15.73 -52.75 -19.49
CA MET A 1 -15.28 -51.34 -19.63
C MET A 1 -15.62 -50.64 -18.33
N ALA A 2 -14.61 -50.28 -17.53
CA ALA A 2 -14.81 -49.67 -16.23
C ALA A 2 -14.94 -48.15 -16.39
N ASN A 3 -16.06 -47.59 -15.94
CA ASN A 3 -16.24 -46.15 -15.80
C ASN A 3 -15.45 -45.67 -14.58
N LEU A 4 -14.45 -44.83 -14.83
CA LEU A 4 -13.64 -44.18 -13.80
C LEU A 4 -14.41 -42.94 -13.32
N ASN A 5 -15.14 -43.06 -12.22
CA ASN A 5 -15.63 -41.91 -11.46
C ASN A 5 -14.46 -41.37 -10.63
N LEU A 6 -14.00 -40.15 -10.92
CA LEU A 6 -13.09 -39.41 -10.04
C LEU A 6 -13.89 -38.38 -9.23
N PRO A 7 -13.91 -38.45 -7.89
CA PRO A 7 -14.64 -37.52 -7.03
C PRO A 7 -13.71 -36.41 -6.55
N TRP A 8 -13.53 -35.35 -7.33
CA TRP A 8 -12.71 -34.21 -6.91
C TRP A 8 -13.48 -32.93 -7.23
N SER A 9 -14.35 -32.53 -6.31
CA SER A 9 -14.90 -31.18 -6.30
C SER A 9 -13.78 -30.23 -5.88
N ILE A 10 -13.20 -29.51 -6.84
CA ILE A 10 -12.35 -28.35 -6.53
C ILE A 10 -13.29 -27.28 -6.00
N SER A 11 -13.15 -26.96 -4.71
CA SER A 11 -13.63 -25.71 -4.14
C SER A 11 -12.97 -24.58 -4.94
N SER A 12 -13.77 -23.88 -5.74
CA SER A 12 -13.33 -23.00 -6.83
C SER A 12 -12.58 -21.74 -6.39
N ASP A 13 -12.52 -21.46 -5.09
CA ASP A 13 -12.09 -20.13 -4.62
C ASP A 13 -10.63 -20.13 -4.11
N ILE A 14 -10.05 -21.29 -3.81
CA ILE A 14 -8.63 -21.41 -3.43
C ILE A 14 -7.75 -21.70 -4.64
N GLY A 15 -8.28 -22.40 -5.65
CA GLY A 15 -7.50 -22.91 -6.79
C GLY A 15 -6.97 -21.83 -7.74
N ILE A 16 -7.72 -20.76 -7.98
CA ILE A 16 -7.29 -19.72 -8.93
C ILE A 16 -6.16 -18.87 -8.37
N GLY A 17 -6.20 -18.53 -7.07
CA GLY A 17 -5.13 -17.76 -6.42
C GLY A 17 -3.83 -18.56 -6.32
N VAL A 18 -3.90 -19.86 -6.02
CA VAL A 18 -2.71 -20.73 -6.02
C VAL A 18 -2.12 -20.87 -7.42
N ALA A 19 -2.94 -21.12 -8.44
CA ALA A 19 -2.47 -21.23 -9.82
C ALA A 19 -1.90 -19.91 -10.37
N ILE A 20 -2.45 -18.75 -9.99
CA ILE A 20 -1.86 -17.44 -10.32
C ILE A 20 -0.51 -17.26 -9.60
N ALA A 21 -0.42 -17.60 -8.31
CA ALA A 21 0.81 -17.53 -7.53
C ALA A 21 1.90 -18.51 -8.04
N GLU A 22 1.50 -19.66 -8.57
CA GLU A 22 2.37 -20.66 -9.20
C GLU A 22 2.81 -20.26 -10.63
N GLY A 23 2.25 -19.18 -11.17
CA GLY A 23 2.58 -18.68 -12.51
C GLY A 23 1.91 -19.43 -13.65
N ASP A 24 0.84 -20.20 -13.37
CA ASP A 24 0.10 -20.96 -14.39
C ASP A 24 -0.72 -20.05 -15.33
N PHE A 25 -0.86 -18.77 -14.99
CA PHE A 25 -1.53 -17.78 -15.82
C PHE A 25 -0.58 -16.69 -16.30
N ASP A 26 -0.33 -16.71 -17.61
CA ASP A 26 0.48 -15.70 -18.27
C ASP A 26 -0.22 -14.33 -18.23
N GLY A 27 0.44 -13.32 -17.69
CA GLY A 27 -0.11 -11.97 -17.54
C GLY A 27 -0.98 -11.73 -16.30
N VAL A 28 -1.03 -12.67 -15.34
CA VAL A 28 -1.63 -12.46 -14.02
C VAL A 28 -0.54 -12.48 -12.96
N SER A 29 -0.56 -11.55 -12.01
CA SER A 29 0.41 -11.46 -10.92
C SER A 29 -0.31 -11.22 -9.60
N ASP A 30 -0.01 -12.04 -8.60
CA ASP A 30 -0.42 -11.75 -7.23
C ASP A 30 0.60 -10.82 -6.58
N ILE A 31 0.11 -9.69 -6.06
CA ILE A 31 0.92 -8.79 -5.24
C ILE A 31 0.51 -9.02 -3.79
N TYR A 32 1.33 -9.80 -3.08
CA TYR A 32 1.23 -9.91 -1.62
C TYR A 32 1.74 -8.62 -1.00
N LEU A 33 0.82 -7.80 -0.49
CA LEU A 33 1.13 -6.63 0.31
C LEU A 33 1.01 -7.05 1.77
N PHE A 34 2.16 -7.26 2.43
CA PHE A 34 2.21 -7.71 3.81
C PHE A 34 1.46 -6.76 4.74
N GLY A 35 0.52 -7.32 5.50
CA GLY A 35 -0.11 -6.68 6.65
C GLY A 35 0.72 -6.83 7.92
N THR A 36 0.42 -5.98 8.89
CA THR A 36 0.94 -5.86 10.27
C THR A 36 1.94 -6.92 10.74
N ARG A 37 3.12 -6.49 11.20
CA ARG A 37 3.98 -7.30 12.08
C ARG A 37 3.44 -7.13 13.51
N GLN A 38 3.28 -8.18 14.31
CA GLN A 38 2.96 -7.97 15.74
C GLN A 38 4.21 -7.38 16.43
N MET A 39 4.27 -6.06 16.57
CA MET A 39 5.11 -5.36 17.54
C MET A 39 4.24 -5.00 18.75
N PRO A 40 4.79 -4.77 19.95
CA PRO A 40 4.02 -4.41 21.13
C PRO A 40 3.13 -3.21 20.80
N LEU A 41 1.82 -3.39 21.00
CA LEU A 41 0.78 -2.42 20.69
C LEU A 41 1.10 -1.07 21.35
N ALA A 42 1.51 -0.08 20.55
CA ALA A 42 1.39 1.31 20.94
C ALA A 42 -0.07 1.73 20.75
N ASP A 43 -0.58 2.59 21.65
CA ASP A 43 -2.00 3.01 21.68
C ASP A 43 -2.41 3.93 20.51
N THR A 44 -1.57 4.09 19.48
CA THR A 44 -1.87 4.96 18.33
C THR A 44 -1.18 4.49 17.05
N GLU A 45 -1.98 4.13 16.04
CA GLU A 45 -1.54 3.67 14.72
C GLU A 45 -1.33 4.86 13.77
N TYR A 46 -0.10 5.10 13.33
CA TYR A 46 0.21 6.08 12.28
C TYR A 46 1.04 5.47 11.16
N CYS A 47 0.67 5.87 9.95
CA CYS A 47 1.01 5.22 8.71
C CYS A 47 2.41 5.60 8.20
N VAL A 48 3.19 4.63 7.72
CA VAL A 48 4.22 4.88 6.70
C VAL A 48 3.50 5.00 5.36
N ALA A 49 3.06 6.19 4.99
CA ALA A 49 2.61 6.50 3.63
C ALA A 49 2.87 7.97 3.33
N PRO A 50 2.72 8.40 2.07
CA PRO A 50 2.26 9.74 1.82
C PRO A 50 0.97 9.97 2.63
N ILE A 51 1.12 10.52 3.83
CA ILE A 51 0.07 10.86 4.77
C ILE A 51 -1.03 11.60 3.98
N GLY A 52 -2.26 11.11 4.14
CA GLY A 52 -3.46 11.84 3.74
C GLY A 52 -3.53 13.21 4.45
N PRO A 53 -4.55 14.01 4.19
CA PRO A 53 -4.53 15.49 4.16
C PRO A 53 -4.25 16.26 5.46
N SER A 54 -3.70 15.67 6.52
CA SER A 54 -3.56 16.32 7.84
C SER A 54 -2.13 16.59 8.33
N ASP A 55 -1.06 16.10 7.69
CA ASP A 55 0.32 16.39 8.14
C ASP A 55 1.26 16.76 6.99
N GLY A 56 1.32 18.05 6.66
CA GLY A 56 2.37 18.64 5.82
C GLY A 56 2.32 18.27 4.34
N ASP A 57 2.76 19.19 3.48
CA ASP A 57 2.68 19.06 2.02
C ASP A 57 3.66 18.01 1.48
N ILE A 58 3.26 16.74 1.49
CA ILE A 58 3.97 15.69 0.75
C ILE A 58 3.88 15.98 -0.74
N GLN A 59 5.02 15.97 -1.41
CA GLN A 59 5.09 16.25 -2.84
C GLN A 59 4.87 14.98 -3.66
N PHE A 60 4.27 15.16 -4.83
CA PHE A 60 4.14 14.11 -5.84
C PHE A 60 4.68 14.68 -7.14
N PRO A 61 5.99 14.52 -7.37
CA PRO A 61 6.62 15.15 -8.50
C PRO A 61 6.11 14.51 -9.80
N THR A 62 5.91 15.36 -10.81
CA THR A 62 5.49 14.95 -12.16
C THR A 62 6.68 14.63 -13.07
N THR A 63 7.90 14.92 -12.60
CA THR A 63 9.16 14.59 -13.24
C THR A 63 10.08 13.93 -12.23
N PRO A 64 10.99 13.02 -12.65
CA PRO A 64 11.89 12.37 -11.71
C PRO A 64 12.76 13.40 -10.98
N GLN A 65 12.97 13.20 -9.68
CA GLN A 65 13.81 14.05 -8.84
C GLN A 65 14.78 13.17 -8.04
N GLU A 66 15.98 13.70 -7.78
CA GLU A 66 16.90 13.05 -6.86
C GLU A 66 16.28 13.01 -5.46
N MET A 67 16.35 11.83 -4.83
CA MET A 67 15.80 11.60 -3.50
C MET A 67 16.87 11.06 -2.57
N PHE A 68 16.66 11.34 -1.28
CA PHE A 68 17.52 10.92 -0.19
C PHE A 68 16.68 10.24 0.89
N ILE A 69 17.26 9.24 1.55
CA ILE A 69 16.73 8.65 2.78
C ILE A 69 17.59 9.09 3.97
N VAL A 70 16.97 9.43 5.10
CA VAL A 70 17.67 9.86 6.31
C VAL A 70 16.88 9.56 7.57
N SER A 71 17.56 9.26 8.69
CA SER A 71 16.94 9.19 10.01
C SER A 71 17.20 10.44 10.83
N THR A 72 16.35 10.75 11.80
CA THR A 72 16.63 11.76 12.83
C THR A 72 17.49 11.24 13.99
N ASP A 73 17.73 9.92 14.09
CA ASP A 73 18.60 9.33 15.12
C ASP A 73 19.95 8.90 14.53
N ALA A 74 21.05 9.24 15.21
CA ALA A 74 22.41 8.95 14.74
C ALA A 74 22.79 7.45 14.85
N SER A 75 22.03 6.68 15.62
CA SER A 75 22.26 5.25 15.85
C SER A 75 21.62 4.37 14.78
N ASP A 76 20.72 4.93 13.96
CA ASP A 76 19.99 4.18 12.95
C ASP A 76 20.88 3.82 11.77
N THR A 77 21.13 2.52 11.61
CA THR A 77 21.96 1.94 10.53
C THR A 77 21.24 0.80 9.78
N ALA A 78 19.94 0.68 10.03
CA ALA A 78 19.06 -0.32 9.43
C ALA A 78 18.94 -0.16 7.91
N ASN A 79 18.70 -1.27 7.22
CA ASN A 79 18.31 -1.28 5.82
C ASN A 79 16.82 -1.07 5.70
N ILE A 80 16.42 -0.03 4.97
CA ILE A 80 15.01 0.24 4.66
C ILE A 80 14.73 -0.22 3.25
N VAL A 81 13.80 -1.17 3.10
CA VAL A 81 13.27 -1.55 1.79
C VAL A 81 12.34 -0.44 1.33
N LEU A 82 12.58 0.12 0.14
CA LEU A 82 11.72 1.11 -0.50
C LEU A 82 11.22 0.59 -1.84
N ARG A 83 10.01 1.01 -2.20
CA ARG A 83 9.44 0.87 -3.54
C ARG A 83 9.37 2.23 -4.20
N THR A 84 10.09 2.41 -5.29
CA THR A 84 10.20 3.67 -6.04
C THR A 84 9.64 3.51 -7.44
N PHE A 85 9.36 4.64 -8.10
CA PHE A 85 8.92 4.66 -9.49
C PHE A 85 9.91 5.40 -10.37
N ASP A 86 10.30 4.78 -11.48
CA ASP A 86 11.07 5.48 -12.51
C ASP A 86 10.19 6.43 -13.34
N GLU A 87 10.77 7.12 -14.32
CA GLU A 87 10.07 8.02 -15.24
C GLU A 87 8.95 7.36 -16.07
N ASN A 88 8.96 6.05 -16.17
CA ASN A 88 8.01 5.23 -16.91
C ASN A 88 6.96 4.58 -15.99
N VAL A 89 6.96 4.93 -14.69
CA VAL A 89 6.08 4.33 -13.67
C VAL A 89 6.32 2.84 -13.51
N ASN A 90 7.53 2.36 -13.83
CA ASN A 90 7.94 1.03 -13.45
C ASN A 90 8.32 1.04 -11.97
N GLU A 91 7.79 0.09 -11.21
CA GLU A 91 8.13 -0.09 -9.81
C GLU A 91 9.53 -0.70 -9.70
N VAL A 92 10.36 -0.13 -8.84
CA VAL A 92 11.67 -0.67 -8.45
C VAL A 92 11.67 -0.87 -6.95
N THR A 93 11.98 -2.08 -6.50
CA THR A 93 12.14 -2.40 -5.07
C THR A 93 13.62 -2.55 -4.75
N ALA A 94 14.12 -1.79 -3.77
CA ALA A 94 15.51 -1.87 -3.34
C ALA A 94 15.65 -1.58 -1.84
N ALA A 95 16.68 -2.12 -1.20
CA ALA A 95 17.04 -1.82 0.17
C ALA A 95 18.13 -0.75 0.23
N TYR A 96 17.96 0.24 1.11
CA TYR A 96 18.91 1.33 1.32
C TYR A 96 19.32 1.38 2.79
N GLN A 97 20.63 1.40 3.05
CA GLN A 97 21.15 1.47 4.40
C GLN A 97 21.12 2.90 4.93
N LEU A 98 20.56 3.10 6.13
CA LEU A 98 20.64 4.36 6.85
C LEU A 98 22.07 4.62 7.35
N ASN A 99 22.45 5.89 7.43
CA ASN A 99 23.73 6.32 7.99
C ASN A 99 23.51 7.37 9.09
N GLY A 100 22.63 7.02 10.05
CA GLY A 100 22.13 7.91 11.08
C GLY A 100 21.47 9.15 10.50
N THR A 101 21.95 10.31 10.93
CA THR A 101 21.48 11.63 10.47
C THR A 101 22.11 12.11 9.16
N THR A 102 22.98 11.29 8.54
CA THR A 102 23.57 11.62 7.24
C THR A 102 22.65 11.12 6.12
N PRO A 103 22.14 12.01 5.25
CA PRO A 103 21.30 11.61 4.13
C PRO A 103 22.05 10.73 3.13
N VAL A 104 21.38 9.67 2.69
CA VAL A 104 21.89 8.71 1.70
C VAL A 104 21.10 8.88 0.41
N SER A 105 21.76 9.15 -0.71
CA SER A 105 21.09 9.26 -2.01
C SER A 105 20.54 7.89 -2.41
N ILE A 106 19.27 7.87 -2.81
CA ILE A 106 18.58 6.67 -3.29
C ILE A 106 18.38 6.68 -4.81
N GLY A 107 18.87 7.71 -5.51
CA GLY A 107 18.71 7.89 -6.95
C GLY A 107 17.57 8.84 -7.34
N THR A 108 17.19 8.79 -8.62
CA THR A 108 16.23 9.73 -9.22
C THR A 108 14.90 9.04 -9.51
N TRP A 109 13.81 9.52 -8.92
CA TRP A 109 12.50 8.84 -8.94
C TRP A 109 11.32 9.79 -9.11
N LEU A 110 10.20 9.29 -9.63
CA LEU A 110 8.89 9.96 -9.66
C LEU A 110 8.15 9.92 -8.31
N GLY A 111 8.61 9.12 -7.37
CA GLY A 111 8.03 9.02 -6.04
C GLY A 111 8.32 7.70 -5.38
N VAL A 112 7.85 7.59 -4.14
CA VAL A 112 8.04 6.42 -3.28
C VAL A 112 6.67 5.94 -2.80
N GLN A 113 6.47 4.63 -2.80
CA GLN A 113 5.31 4.00 -2.19
C GLN A 113 5.50 3.82 -0.67
N PRO A 114 4.41 3.71 0.10
CA PRO A 114 4.40 3.49 1.56
C PRO A 114 5.19 2.29 2.10
N VAL A 115 5.71 1.40 1.26
CA VAL A 115 6.41 0.19 1.72
C VAL A 115 7.84 0.57 2.10
N GLY A 116 7.99 1.14 3.29
CA GLY A 116 9.24 1.32 4.02
C GLY A 116 9.22 0.42 5.24
N PHE A 117 10.00 -0.67 5.26
CA PHE A 117 10.19 -1.45 6.48
C PHE A 117 11.68 -1.72 6.72
N PRO A 118 12.14 -1.70 7.98
CA PRO A 118 13.48 -2.12 8.30
C PRO A 118 13.61 -3.63 8.11
N VAL A 119 14.72 -4.06 7.51
CA VAL A 119 15.06 -5.48 7.35
C VAL A 119 15.43 -6.08 8.71
N GLU A 120 15.97 -5.27 9.62
CA GLU A 120 16.47 -5.68 10.93
C GLU A 120 15.37 -5.76 12.00
N GLU A 121 15.55 -6.67 12.96
CA GLU A 121 14.61 -6.90 14.07
C GLU A 121 14.50 -5.73 15.04
N SER A 122 15.59 -4.98 15.24
CA SER A 122 15.64 -3.85 16.17
C SER A 122 14.86 -2.63 15.70
N GLY A 123 14.49 -2.57 14.41
CA GLY A 123 13.82 -1.41 13.84
C GLY A 123 14.71 -0.17 13.77
N VAL A 124 14.06 1.00 13.74
CA VAL A 124 14.67 2.34 13.80
C VAL A 124 14.23 3.09 15.07
N LEU A 125 15.11 3.91 15.61
CA LEU A 125 14.87 4.72 16.81
C LEU A 125 14.39 6.14 16.47
N GLY A 126 14.79 6.65 15.31
CA GLY A 126 14.40 7.96 14.80
C GLY A 126 13.28 7.90 13.75
N GLU A 127 12.82 9.08 13.38
CA GLU A 127 11.93 9.26 12.24
C GLU A 127 12.74 9.13 10.96
N VAL A 128 12.28 8.28 10.03
CA VAL A 128 12.93 8.09 8.74
C VAL A 128 12.17 8.87 7.68
N TYR A 129 12.89 9.73 6.97
CA TYR A 129 12.36 10.54 5.88
C TYR A 129 12.91 10.06 4.56
N VAL A 130 12.05 10.02 3.54
CA VAL A 130 12.47 10.09 2.14
C VAL A 130 12.09 11.46 1.62
N SER A 131 13.06 12.20 1.07
CA SER A 131 12.84 13.57 0.63
C SER A 131 13.72 13.96 -0.54
N THR A 132 13.41 15.07 -1.20
CA THR A 132 14.27 15.70 -2.21
C THR A 132 15.29 16.65 -1.60
N SER A 133 15.31 16.75 -0.27
CA SER A 133 16.28 17.51 0.49
C SER A 133 17.40 16.60 0.99
N ASN A 134 18.63 17.07 0.94
CA ASN A 134 19.80 16.41 1.52
C ASN A 134 20.06 16.90 2.97
N LEU A 135 19.01 17.06 3.77
CA LEU A 135 19.07 17.50 5.16
C LEU A 135 18.56 16.42 6.10
N ALA A 136 19.14 16.34 7.31
CA ALA A 136 18.72 15.38 8.35
C ALA A 136 17.25 15.53 8.78
N THR A 137 16.74 16.76 8.76
CA THR A 137 15.32 17.06 8.97
C THR A 137 14.82 17.84 7.75
N PRO A 138 14.18 17.16 6.80
CA PRO A 138 13.73 17.80 5.57
C PRO A 138 12.66 18.87 5.84
N PRO A 139 12.72 20.03 5.16
CA PRO A 139 11.67 21.03 5.26
C PRO A 139 10.34 20.50 4.68
N ALA A 140 9.23 21.04 5.17
CA ALA A 140 7.90 20.81 4.59
C ALA A 140 7.93 21.14 3.09
N GLY A 141 7.22 20.35 2.27
CA GLY A 141 7.26 20.49 0.82
C GLY A 141 8.44 19.80 0.13
N THR A 142 9.32 19.09 0.85
CA THR A 142 10.35 18.22 0.24
C THR A 142 10.19 16.75 0.58
N VAL A 143 9.36 16.44 1.58
CA VAL A 143 9.10 15.08 2.07
C VAL A 143 8.24 14.33 1.05
N MET A 144 8.69 13.12 0.71
CA MET A 144 8.02 12.17 -0.19
C MET A 144 7.41 11.00 0.59
N ALA A 145 8.09 10.55 1.64
CA ALA A 145 7.60 9.55 2.59
C ALA A 145 8.19 9.80 3.98
N LYS A 146 7.47 9.36 5.02
CA LYS A 146 7.90 9.43 6.42
C LYS A 146 7.53 8.12 7.12
N MET A 147 8.44 7.62 7.94
CA MET A 147 8.24 6.51 8.85
C MET A 147 8.57 6.96 10.27
N LEU A 148 7.69 6.64 11.22
CA LEU A 148 7.87 6.96 12.63
C LEU A 148 8.52 5.78 13.36
N PRO A 149 9.35 6.02 14.37
CA PRO A 149 10.03 4.95 15.08
C PRO A 149 9.08 4.03 15.83
N GLU A 150 7.98 4.55 16.38
CA GLU A 150 6.92 3.76 17.01
C GLU A 150 6.12 2.92 16.00
N ASN A 151 6.10 3.32 14.72
CA ASN A 151 5.16 2.83 13.72
C ASN A 151 5.86 2.47 12.42
N GLN A 152 6.60 1.36 12.46
CA GLN A 152 7.39 0.83 11.34
C GLN A 152 6.58 -0.18 10.51
N GLN A 153 5.28 0.10 10.33
CA GLN A 153 4.33 -0.79 9.69
C GLN A 153 3.33 -0.04 8.83
N PHE A 154 2.84 -0.69 7.78
CA PHE A 154 1.82 -0.16 6.89
C PHE A 154 0.64 -1.12 6.83
N SER A 155 -0.53 -0.67 7.31
CA SER A 155 -1.81 -1.39 7.22
C SER A 155 -2.64 -0.81 6.07
N GLY A 156 -2.23 -1.12 4.85
CA GLY A 156 -2.91 -0.63 3.65
C GLY A 156 -2.45 -1.35 2.39
N CYS A 157 -3.27 -1.26 1.35
CA CYS A 157 -2.88 -1.68 0.00
C CYS A 157 -2.69 -0.41 -0.85
N TYR A 158 -1.47 -0.22 -1.35
CA TYR A 158 -1.13 0.87 -2.26
C TYR A 158 -0.69 0.27 -3.58
N TYR A 159 -1.25 0.77 -4.68
CA TYR A 159 -0.88 0.32 -6.01
C TYR A 159 -0.95 1.47 -7.01
N THR A 160 -0.06 1.48 -8.01
CA THR A 160 -0.09 2.48 -9.08
C THR A 160 -0.29 1.77 -10.41
N ILE A 161 -1.25 2.25 -11.22
CA ILE A 161 -1.48 1.66 -12.54
C ILE A 161 -0.27 1.91 -13.44
N PRO A 162 0.40 0.85 -13.96
CA PRO A 162 1.58 1.00 -14.78
C PRO A 162 1.27 1.68 -16.12
N ARG A 163 2.32 2.23 -16.74
CA ARG A 163 2.21 2.86 -18.06
C ARG A 163 1.79 1.86 -19.13
N GLY A 164 0.95 2.29 -20.05
CA GLY A 164 0.41 1.46 -21.13
C GLY A 164 -0.77 0.59 -20.72
N PHE A 165 -1.29 0.73 -19.49
CA PHE A 165 -2.42 -0.04 -19.01
C PHE A 165 -3.58 0.85 -18.55
N VAL A 166 -4.79 0.27 -18.63
CA VAL A 166 -5.99 0.74 -17.94
C VAL A 166 -6.41 -0.38 -17.01
N ALA A 167 -6.68 -0.05 -15.75
CA ALA A 167 -7.18 -1.02 -14.78
C ALA A 167 -8.68 -0.87 -14.56
N TYR A 168 -9.35 -1.99 -14.30
CA TYR A 168 -10.77 -2.08 -14.00
C TYR A 168 -10.93 -2.74 -12.64
N PHE A 169 -11.45 -1.99 -11.68
CA PHE A 169 -11.75 -2.48 -10.34
C PHE A 169 -13.18 -3.01 -10.30
N PHE A 170 -13.32 -4.31 -10.10
CA PHE A 170 -14.61 -5.00 -10.26
C PHE A 170 -15.13 -5.61 -8.96
N GLN A 171 -14.26 -5.86 -7.98
CA GLN A 171 -14.64 -6.52 -6.73
C GLN A 171 -13.80 -6.04 -5.55
N ALA A 172 -14.46 -5.93 -4.40
CA ALA A 172 -13.81 -5.89 -3.09
C ALA A 172 -14.52 -6.86 -2.13
N THR A 173 -13.77 -7.68 -1.42
CA THR A 173 -14.30 -8.61 -0.41
C THR A 173 -13.59 -8.40 0.92
N PRO A 174 -13.99 -7.39 1.72
CA PRO A 174 -13.54 -7.26 3.10
C PRO A 174 -14.19 -8.27 4.05
N THR A 175 -13.41 -8.62 5.07
CA THR A 175 -13.79 -9.40 6.25
C THR A 175 -13.30 -8.63 7.47
N ASP A 176 -14.16 -8.49 8.46
CA ASP A 176 -13.83 -7.86 9.74
C ASP A 176 -13.90 -8.91 10.85
N SER A 177 -12.79 -9.07 11.57
CA SER A 177 -12.67 -9.99 12.70
C SER A 177 -12.27 -9.23 13.95
N ARG A 178 -12.74 -9.72 15.10
CA ARG A 178 -12.60 -9.06 16.40
C ARG A 178 -11.80 -9.93 17.36
N ASP A 179 -10.88 -9.30 18.09
CA ASP A 179 -10.27 -9.92 19.27
C ASP A 179 -11.27 -9.90 20.43
N ALA A 180 -11.42 -11.01 21.16
CA ALA A 180 -12.63 -11.45 21.87
C ALA A 180 -13.21 -10.55 23.02
N GLY A 181 -12.89 -9.26 23.16
CA GLY A 181 -13.08 -8.50 24.40
C GLY A 181 -14.12 -7.36 24.52
N GLY A 182 -14.65 -6.73 23.46
CA GLY A 182 -15.52 -5.53 23.60
C GLY A 182 -17.00 -5.67 23.17
N ALA A 183 -17.96 -5.69 24.09
CA ALA A 183 -19.39 -5.73 23.76
C ALA A 183 -19.87 -4.41 23.12
N ASN A 184 -20.30 -4.44 21.85
CA ASN A 184 -21.31 -3.59 21.18
C ASN A 184 -21.29 -3.90 19.66
N SER A 185 -22.33 -3.49 18.91
CA SER A 185 -22.33 -3.57 17.43
C SER A 185 -21.18 -2.75 16.85
N GLN A 186 -20.22 -3.41 16.22
CA GLN A 186 -19.00 -2.79 15.72
C GLN A 186 -18.86 -3.01 14.21
N PHE A 187 -18.22 -2.05 13.54
CA PHE A 187 -18.06 -2.07 12.10
C PHE A 187 -16.63 -1.63 11.73
N GLY A 188 -16.02 -2.38 10.82
CA GLY A 188 -14.84 -1.94 10.07
C GLY A 188 -15.27 -1.20 8.81
N THR A 189 -14.52 -0.17 8.42
CA THR A 189 -14.74 0.56 7.19
C THR A 189 -13.51 0.48 6.30
N LEU A 190 -13.74 0.21 5.02
CA LEU A 190 -12.74 0.19 3.98
C LEU A 190 -12.98 1.38 3.06
N HIS A 191 -11.95 2.18 2.87
CA HIS A 191 -11.97 3.35 2.00
C HIS A 191 -11.11 3.11 0.77
N LEU A 192 -11.71 3.34 -0.41
CA LEU A 192 -10.99 3.40 -1.67
C LEU A 192 -10.68 4.85 -1.98
N TYR A 193 -9.40 5.19 -1.97
CA TYR A 193 -8.87 6.46 -2.41
C TYR A 193 -8.13 6.29 -3.73
N THR A 194 -8.25 7.29 -4.59
CA THR A 194 -7.49 7.35 -5.82
C THR A 194 -6.90 8.72 -6.02
N ARG A 195 -5.78 8.76 -6.71
CA ARG A 195 -5.15 9.99 -7.18
C ARG A 195 -4.58 9.76 -8.56
N ASN A 196 -4.73 10.73 -9.44
CA ASN A 196 -4.00 10.72 -10.71
C ASN A 196 -2.68 11.49 -10.52
N ARG A 197 -1.53 10.87 -10.87
CA ARG A 197 -0.20 11.51 -10.84
C ARG A 197 -0.02 12.60 -11.90
N GLY A 198 -0.97 12.77 -12.81
CA GLY A 198 -0.97 13.84 -13.81
C GLY A 198 -0.10 13.56 -15.04
N LEU A 199 0.35 12.31 -15.20
CA LEU A 199 1.32 11.89 -16.23
C LEU A 199 0.81 12.08 -17.67
N GLU A 200 -0.51 12.16 -17.88
CA GLU A 200 -1.10 12.29 -19.23
C GLU A 200 -1.45 13.74 -19.64
N SER A 201 -1.21 14.79 -18.84
CA SER A 201 -1.68 16.15 -19.22
C SER A 201 -0.95 17.35 -18.61
N GLY A 202 0.30 17.24 -18.16
CA GLY A 202 1.02 18.39 -17.56
C GLY A 202 0.28 19.00 -16.36
N LYS A 203 -0.61 18.22 -15.73
CA LYS A 203 -1.36 18.60 -14.54
C LYS A 203 -0.58 18.10 -13.34
N ASN A 204 -0.52 18.91 -12.28
CA ASN A 204 0.05 18.45 -11.01
C ASN A 204 -0.74 17.24 -10.52
N ALA A 205 -0.05 16.34 -9.81
CA ALA A 205 -0.69 15.25 -9.10
C ALA A 205 -1.84 15.81 -8.24
N GLY A 206 -3.04 15.29 -8.44
CA GLY A 206 -4.23 15.80 -7.73
C GLY A 206 -4.22 15.37 -6.26
N PRO A 207 -5.08 15.96 -5.41
CA PRO A 207 -5.29 15.42 -4.07
C PRO A 207 -5.91 14.02 -4.14
N TRP A 208 -5.72 13.22 -3.08
CA TRP A 208 -6.44 11.97 -2.91
C TRP A 208 -7.95 12.22 -2.92
N ARG A 209 -8.66 11.44 -3.73
CA ARG A 209 -10.12 11.48 -3.83
C ARG A 209 -10.68 10.15 -3.37
N ARG A 210 -11.59 10.19 -2.39
CA ARG A 210 -12.36 9.01 -1.99
C ARG A 210 -13.33 8.65 -3.13
N ARG A 211 -13.22 7.42 -3.64
CA ARG A 211 -14.07 6.87 -4.71
C ARG A 211 -15.12 5.92 -4.17
N GLY A 212 -14.89 5.33 -3.01
CA GLY A 212 -15.82 4.41 -2.38
C GLY A 212 -15.56 4.25 -0.89
N THR A 213 -16.60 3.84 -0.19
CA THR A 213 -16.58 3.43 1.21
C THR A 213 -17.39 2.15 1.32
N LEU A 214 -16.83 1.14 1.98
CA LEU A 214 -17.49 -0.12 2.26
C LEU A 214 -17.39 -0.39 3.76
N THR A 215 -18.54 -0.50 4.43
CA THR A 215 -18.61 -0.78 5.86
C THR A 215 -19.06 -2.22 6.07
N VAL A 216 -18.33 -2.95 6.90
CA VAL A 216 -18.57 -4.36 7.21
C VAL A 216 -18.83 -4.48 8.70
N GLY A 217 -19.88 -5.21 9.08
CA GLY A 217 -20.15 -5.49 10.49
C GLY A 217 -19.33 -6.65 11.02
N THR A 218 -18.85 -6.54 12.27
CA THR A 218 -18.25 -7.66 13.00
C THR A 218 -19.25 -8.82 13.06
N ASN A 219 -18.80 -10.03 12.72
CA ASN A 219 -19.57 -11.29 12.60
C ASN A 219 -20.17 -11.60 11.21
N SER A 220 -19.84 -10.84 10.17
CA SER A 220 -20.13 -11.25 8.79
C SER A 220 -18.92 -11.98 8.20
N SER A 221 -19.11 -13.21 7.71
CA SER A 221 -18.04 -14.12 7.26
C SER A 221 -17.26 -13.63 6.03
N SER A 222 -17.76 -12.61 5.34
CA SER A 222 -17.11 -11.84 4.27
C SER A 222 -18.22 -11.03 3.60
N THR A 223 -18.02 -9.75 3.29
CA THR A 223 -18.97 -8.98 2.47
C THR A 223 -18.36 -8.73 1.11
N GLN A 224 -18.95 -9.26 0.05
CA GLN A 224 -18.51 -8.99 -1.32
C GLN A 224 -19.27 -7.81 -1.90
N LEU A 225 -18.53 -6.84 -2.41
CA LEU A 225 -19.03 -5.71 -3.19
C LEU A 225 -18.56 -5.88 -4.64
N ASN A 226 -19.52 -5.91 -5.56
CA ASN A 226 -19.26 -5.95 -6.99
C ASN A 226 -19.58 -4.58 -7.62
N PHE A 227 -18.68 -4.10 -8.46
CA PHE A 227 -18.86 -2.83 -9.19
C PHE A 227 -19.32 -3.13 -10.61
N MET A 228 -20.57 -2.76 -10.93
CA MET A 228 -21.12 -2.91 -12.27
C MET A 228 -21.79 -1.59 -12.72
N PRO A 229 -21.21 -0.84 -13.67
CA PRO A 229 -19.95 -1.14 -14.39
C PRO A 229 -18.70 -1.06 -13.49
N PRO A 230 -17.60 -1.78 -13.82
CA PRO A 230 -16.33 -1.68 -13.10
C PRO A 230 -15.80 -0.25 -13.06
N ILE A 231 -15.11 0.12 -11.99
CA ILE A 231 -14.48 1.43 -11.87
C ILE A 231 -13.20 1.41 -12.70
N GLN A 232 -13.11 2.28 -13.71
CA GLN A 232 -11.92 2.43 -14.54
C GLN A 232 -10.88 3.35 -13.89
N PHE A 233 -9.62 2.93 -13.96
CA PHE A 233 -8.45 3.71 -13.61
C PHE A 233 -7.48 3.78 -14.78
N ASP A 234 -7.10 4.99 -15.17
CA ASP A 234 -6.10 5.19 -16.22
C ASP A 234 -4.69 5.00 -15.67
N GLN A 235 -3.71 4.76 -16.56
CA GLN A 235 -2.29 4.70 -16.19
C GLN A 235 -1.85 5.88 -15.30
N GLY A 236 -0.94 5.62 -14.37
CA GLY A 236 -0.47 6.62 -13.41
C GLY A 236 -1.48 6.99 -12.33
N THR A 237 -2.60 6.28 -12.25
CA THR A 237 -3.52 6.42 -11.11
C THR A 237 -2.97 5.62 -9.93
N ASP A 238 -2.71 6.31 -8.83
CA ASP A 238 -2.47 5.69 -7.53
C ASP A 238 -3.81 5.28 -6.91
N ILE A 239 -3.82 4.09 -6.32
CA ILE A 239 -4.93 3.47 -5.62
C ILE A 239 -4.46 3.21 -4.20
N LEU A 240 -5.20 3.72 -3.22
CA LEU A 240 -4.99 3.45 -1.81
C LEU A 240 -6.25 2.85 -1.23
N LEU A 241 -6.11 1.68 -0.67
CA LEU A 241 -7.14 0.98 0.08
C LEU A 241 -6.76 1.02 1.55
N LYS A 242 -7.55 1.76 2.32
CA LYS A 242 -7.30 1.99 3.74
C LYS A 242 -8.42 1.36 4.56
N ALA A 243 -8.05 0.53 5.53
CA ALA A 243 -8.97 0.00 6.53
C ALA A 243 -8.99 0.91 7.76
N GLU A 244 -10.17 1.10 8.34
CA GLU A 244 -10.38 1.87 9.56
C GLU A 244 -11.36 1.08 10.46
N GLY A 245 -10.89 0.68 11.64
CA GLY A 245 -11.74 0.13 12.68
C GLY A 245 -12.45 1.26 13.45
N ASN A 246 -13.70 1.05 13.86
CA ASN A 246 -14.39 2.03 14.70
C ASN A 246 -13.97 1.98 16.19
N ASN A 247 -13.07 1.06 16.55
CA ASN A 247 -12.41 0.94 17.86
C ASN A 247 -11.11 0.11 17.77
N ILE A 248 -10.44 -0.07 18.91
CA ILE A 248 -9.10 -0.66 19.06
C ILE A 248 -8.98 -2.20 18.97
N ASN A 249 -10.03 -2.95 18.57
CA ASN A 249 -9.99 -4.42 18.55
C ASN A 249 -10.42 -5.05 17.21
N HIS A 250 -10.17 -4.35 16.10
CA HIS A 250 -10.53 -4.81 14.76
C HIS A 250 -9.33 -5.30 13.98
N ARG A 251 -9.52 -6.41 13.27
CA ARG A 251 -8.63 -6.90 12.23
C ARG A 251 -9.43 -7.02 10.95
N ILE A 252 -9.17 -6.09 10.04
CA ILE A 252 -9.83 -6.03 8.74
C ILE A 252 -8.87 -6.66 7.72
N SER A 253 -9.34 -7.70 7.03
CA SER A 253 -8.68 -8.28 5.86
C SER A 253 -9.55 -8.00 4.64
N ALA A 254 -8.95 -7.76 3.47
CA ALA A 254 -9.72 -7.53 2.26
C ALA A 254 -9.02 -8.05 1.01
N TYR A 255 -9.81 -8.71 0.16
CA TYR A 255 -9.42 -9.07 -1.19
C TYR A 255 -9.93 -8.04 -2.19
N PHE A 256 -9.15 -7.78 -3.24
CA PHE A 256 -9.47 -6.80 -4.28
C PHE A 256 -9.21 -7.37 -5.66
N GLY A 257 -10.19 -7.20 -6.55
CA GLY A 257 -10.08 -7.60 -7.95
C GLY A 257 -9.77 -6.41 -8.85
N LEU A 258 -8.60 -6.43 -9.48
CA LEU A 258 -8.23 -5.52 -10.58
C LEU A 258 -7.93 -6.33 -11.85
N VAL A 259 -8.51 -5.93 -12.98
CA VAL A 259 -8.16 -6.46 -14.31
C VAL A 259 -7.49 -5.36 -15.13
N PHE A 260 -6.41 -5.71 -15.83
CA PHE A 260 -5.69 -4.78 -16.69
C PHE A 260 -6.03 -5.01 -18.16
N ARG A 261 -6.14 -3.90 -18.90
CA ARG A 261 -6.17 -3.90 -20.36
C ARG A 261 -5.02 -3.06 -20.87
N ARG A 262 -4.21 -3.60 -21.77
CA ARG A 262 -3.19 -2.83 -22.48
C ARG A 262 -3.87 -1.77 -23.37
N LYS A 263 -3.38 -0.53 -23.32
CA LYS A 263 -3.79 0.54 -24.25
C LYS A 263 -3.27 0.27 -25.65
#